data_AF-A0A6A7LGZ5-F1
#
_entry.id   AF-A0A6A7LGZ5-F1
#
_cell.length_a   1.000
_cell.length_b   1.000
_cell.length_c   1.000
_cell.angle_alpha   90.00
_cell.angle_beta   90.00
_cell.angle_gamma   90.00
#
_symmetry.space_group_name_H-M   'P 1'
#
loop_
_entity.id
_entity.type
_entity.pdbx_description
1 polymer ?
#
loop_
_entity_poly.entity_id
_entity_poly.type
_entity_poly.pdbx_seq_one_letter_code
_entity_poly.pdbx_strand_id
1 'polypeptide(L)'
;MRKEVGITRTLIELHRYYLQANEFDEGDLIYYRINYRLVALFGIAKEEAQSFHAAYHRDIPRTISKGYCHICDAIVKFIPIIYGSSERERKSLEMAQNEGKLIIANLGYNAIKEGVKLPLYGCKICKAALPRYGTMP
;
A
#
# COMPACT_ATOMS: atom_id res chain seq x y z
N MET A 1 -0.64 15.54 25.60
CA MET A 1 0.52 16.43 25.32
C MET A 1 1.83 15.70 25.03
N ARG A 2 2.60 15.12 25.99
CA ARG A 2 3.93 14.51 25.66
C ARG A 2 3.85 13.31 24.70
N LYS A 3 2.81 12.47 24.82
CA LYS A 3 2.61 11.27 23.98
C LYS A 3 2.27 11.63 22.53
N GLU A 4 1.38 12.60 22.31
CA GLU A 4 0.95 13.04 20.97
C GLU A 4 2.08 13.73 20.20
N VAL A 5 2.89 14.54 20.87
CA VAL A 5 4.10 15.15 20.29
C VAL A 5 5.09 14.07 19.87
N GLY A 6 5.26 13.03 20.70
CA GLY A 6 6.09 11.86 20.37
C GLY A 6 5.58 11.10 19.15
N ILE A 7 4.28 10.80 19.09
CA ILE A 7 3.63 10.11 17.96
C ILE A 7 3.80 10.93 16.68
N THR A 8 3.55 12.24 16.74
CA THR A 8 3.66 13.14 15.57
C THR A 8 5.08 13.17 15.03
N ARG A 9 6.09 13.29 15.89
CA ARG A 9 7.49 13.27 15.48
C ARG A 9 7.87 11.94 14.83
N THR A 10 7.49 10.82 15.44
CA THR A 10 7.75 9.49 14.87
C THR A 10 7.03 9.31 13.54
N LEU A 11 5.83 9.84 13.37
CA LEU A 11 5.08 9.76 12.12
C LEU A 11 5.82 10.51 10.99
N ILE A 12 6.33 11.72 11.26
CA ILE A 12 7.16 12.49 10.32
C ILE A 12 8.44 11.72 9.95
N GLU A 13 9.13 11.13 10.92
CA GLU A 13 10.35 10.34 10.70
C GLU A 13 10.09 9.10 9.85
N LEU A 14 8.99 8.39 10.12
CA LEU A 14 8.58 7.21 9.34
C LEU A 14 8.21 7.59 7.90
N HIS A 15 7.51 8.72 7.70
CA HIS A 15 7.23 9.26 6.37
C HIS A 15 8.53 9.57 5.63
N ARG A 16 9.45 10.34 6.23
CA ARG A 16 10.75 10.66 5.62
C ARG A 16 11.53 9.40 5.25
N TYR A 17 11.52 8.39 6.11
CA TYR A 17 12.23 7.13 5.90
C TYR A 17 11.62 6.29 4.76
N TYR A 18 10.31 6.05 4.81
CA TYR A 18 9.66 5.20 3.80
C TYR A 18 9.47 5.88 2.44
N LEU A 19 9.50 7.22 2.41
CA LEU A 19 9.29 8.02 1.20
C LEU A 19 10.59 8.63 0.63
N GLN A 20 11.76 8.22 1.13
CA GLN A 20 13.06 8.84 0.82
C GLN A 20 13.40 8.92 -0.69
N ALA A 21 12.76 8.12 -1.56
CA ALA A 21 12.93 8.16 -3.02
C ALA A 21 11.61 8.44 -3.78
N ASN A 22 10.51 8.66 -3.06
CA ASN A 22 9.19 8.90 -3.62
C ASN A 22 8.37 9.73 -2.61
N GLU A 23 8.82 10.96 -2.40
CA GLU A 23 8.40 11.84 -1.28
C GLU A 23 6.91 12.18 -1.25
N PHE A 24 6.20 11.94 -2.36
CA PHE A 24 4.80 12.24 -2.51
C PHE A 24 3.90 11.00 -2.48
N ASP A 25 4.43 9.78 -2.52
CA ASP A 25 3.64 8.56 -2.73
C ASP A 25 3.67 7.63 -1.53
N GLU A 26 2.60 7.70 -0.75
CA GLU A 26 2.43 6.83 0.38
C GLU A 26 1.83 5.46 0.03
N GLY A 27 1.24 5.27 -1.17
CA GLY A 27 0.53 4.04 -1.51
C GLY A 27 -0.43 3.55 -0.40
N ASP A 28 -1.02 2.36 -0.52
CA ASP A 28 -1.77 1.78 0.62
C ASP A 28 -0.82 1.03 1.57
N LEU A 29 0.24 0.41 1.05
CA LEU A 29 1.17 -0.41 1.85
C LEU A 29 2.06 0.41 2.78
N ILE A 30 2.57 1.58 2.37
CA ILE A 30 3.37 2.42 3.27
C ILE A 30 2.45 3.02 4.35
N TYR A 31 1.25 3.45 3.97
CA TYR A 31 0.21 3.87 4.92
C TYR A 31 -0.06 2.82 6.02
N TYR A 32 -0.25 1.55 5.65
CA TYR A 32 -0.41 0.46 6.61
C TYR A 32 0.84 0.21 7.46
N ARG A 33 2.04 0.30 6.87
CA ARG A 33 3.31 0.04 7.56
C ARG A 33 3.63 1.10 8.60
N ILE A 34 3.30 2.36 8.33
CA ILE A 34 3.43 3.47 9.28
C ILE A 34 2.47 3.24 10.45
N ASN A 35 1.20 2.92 10.20
CA ASN A 35 0.23 2.61 11.26
C ASN A 35 0.69 1.47 12.18
N TYR A 36 1.23 0.39 11.61
CA TYR A 36 1.77 -0.72 12.38
C TYR A 36 2.92 -0.30 13.30
N ARG A 37 3.84 0.54 12.81
CA ARG A 37 4.97 1.03 13.62
C ARG A 37 4.51 1.93 14.76
N LEU A 38 3.48 2.76 14.55
CA LEU A 38 2.91 3.57 15.63
C LEU A 38 2.29 2.70 16.73
N VAL A 39 1.55 1.65 16.36
CA VAL A 39 1.02 0.67 17.33
C VAL A 39 2.15 0.01 18.12
N ALA A 40 3.18 -0.49 17.44
CA ALA A 40 4.29 -1.20 18.07
C ALA A 40 5.12 -0.32 19.01
N LEU A 41 5.36 0.95 18.65
CA LEU A 41 6.22 1.86 19.41
C LEU A 41 5.50 2.51 20.60
N PHE A 42 4.19 2.72 20.50
CA PHE A 42 3.43 3.47 21.51
C PHE A 42 2.39 2.65 22.26
N GLY A 43 2.23 1.36 21.92
CA GLY A 43 1.25 0.46 22.54
C GLY A 43 -0.19 0.97 22.38
N ILE A 44 -0.49 1.67 21.28
CA ILE A 44 -1.81 2.26 20.99
C ILE A 44 -2.67 1.32 20.17
N ALA A 45 -3.99 1.53 20.19
CA ALA A 45 -4.91 0.76 19.36
C ALA A 45 -4.70 1.05 17.87
N LYS A 46 -5.12 0.13 16.99
CA LYS A 46 -5.02 0.28 15.54
C LYS A 46 -5.83 1.48 15.05
N GLU A 47 -7.01 1.67 15.60
CA GLU A 47 -7.95 2.75 15.29
C GLU A 47 -7.36 4.10 15.72
N GLU A 48 -6.65 4.11 16.84
CA GLU A 48 -5.95 5.28 17.36
C GLU A 48 -4.76 5.65 16.45
N ALA A 49 -3.96 4.66 16.02
CA ALA A 49 -2.88 4.88 15.05
C ALA A 49 -3.41 5.42 13.71
N GLN A 50 -4.52 4.86 13.20
CA GLN A 50 -5.18 5.36 11.99
C GLN A 50 -5.69 6.79 12.16
N SER A 51 -6.19 7.15 13.34
CA SER A 51 -6.67 8.50 13.63
C SER A 51 -5.53 9.52 13.65
N PHE A 52 -4.40 9.18 14.29
CA PHE A 52 -3.19 10.02 14.27
C PHE A 52 -2.65 10.20 12.85
N HIS A 53 -2.64 9.13 12.07
CA HIS A 53 -2.17 9.17 10.71
C HIS A 53 -3.09 9.97 9.77
N ALA A 54 -4.40 9.80 9.90
CA ALA A 54 -5.37 10.62 9.18
C ALA A 54 -5.27 12.10 9.56
N ALA A 55 -5.02 12.41 10.84
CA ALA A 55 -4.82 13.78 11.31
C ALA A 55 -3.58 14.44 10.70
N TYR A 56 -2.47 13.70 10.55
CA TYR A 56 -1.28 14.19 9.85
C TYR A 56 -1.58 14.61 8.41
N HIS A 57 -2.45 13.87 7.71
CA HIS A 57 -2.83 14.20 6.34
C HIS A 57 -3.83 15.35 6.19
N ARG A 58 -4.30 15.96 7.29
CA ARG A 58 -5.20 17.12 7.24
C ARG A 58 -4.52 18.32 6.58
N ASP A 59 -3.24 18.54 6.90
CA ASP A 59 -2.43 19.65 6.39
C ASP A 59 -1.38 19.19 5.36
N ILE A 60 -1.21 17.87 5.19
CA ILE A 60 -0.27 17.25 4.25
C ILE A 60 -1.03 16.19 3.43
N PRO A 61 -1.74 16.59 2.36
CA PRO A 61 -2.62 15.68 1.63
C PRO A 61 -1.86 14.46 1.11
N ARG A 62 -2.40 13.27 1.38
CA ARG A 62 -1.87 12.02 0.83
C ARG A 62 -1.99 12.01 -0.70
N THR A 63 -0.90 11.76 -1.42
CA THR A 63 -0.95 11.48 -2.86
C THR A 63 -1.00 9.97 -3.09
N ILE A 64 -1.94 9.53 -3.93
CA ILE A 64 -2.08 8.13 -4.34
C ILE A 64 -1.41 8.00 -5.71
N SER A 65 -0.47 7.07 -5.88
CA SER A 65 0.19 6.82 -7.15
C SER A 65 -0.83 6.56 -8.27
N LYS A 66 -0.64 7.29 -9.38
CA LYS A 66 -1.41 7.17 -10.60
C LYS A 66 -0.48 6.79 -11.75
N GLY A 67 -1.05 6.20 -12.80
CA GLY A 67 -0.39 6.16 -14.10
C GLY A 67 -1.30 5.63 -15.18
N TYR A 68 -0.77 5.57 -16.39
CA TYR A 68 -1.56 5.31 -17.58
C TYR A 68 -1.87 3.82 -17.74
N CYS A 69 -3.17 3.51 -17.81
CA CYS A 69 -3.68 2.19 -18.17
C CYS A 69 -4.07 2.20 -19.66
N HIS A 70 -3.32 1.47 -20.48
CA HIS A 70 -3.57 1.32 -21.92
C HIS A 70 -4.90 0.62 -22.24
N ILE A 71 -5.43 -0.20 -21.33
CA ILE A 71 -6.73 -0.88 -21.51
C ILE A 71 -7.89 0.09 -21.24
N CYS A 72 -7.76 0.95 -20.24
CA CYS A 72 -8.77 1.96 -19.93
C CYS A 72 -8.61 3.23 -20.74
N ASP A 73 -7.49 3.36 -21.47
CA ASP A 73 -7.04 4.59 -22.14
C ASP A 73 -7.13 5.82 -21.22
N ALA A 74 -6.66 5.68 -19.98
CA ALA A 74 -6.82 6.72 -18.96
C ALA A 74 -5.71 6.68 -17.89
N ILE A 75 -5.51 7.81 -17.23
CA ILE A 75 -4.74 7.89 -15.98
C ILE A 75 -5.58 7.31 -14.84
N VAL A 76 -5.10 6.22 -14.25
CA VAL A 76 -5.80 5.49 -13.19
C VAL A 76 -4.99 5.49 -11.90
N LYS A 77 -5.67 5.31 -10.77
CA LYS A 77 -4.99 4.96 -9.51
C LYS A 77 -4.47 3.53 -9.62
N PHE A 78 -3.26 3.30 -9.12
CA PHE A 78 -2.72 1.95 -9.03
C PHE A 78 -3.27 1.22 -7.79
N ILE A 79 -3.35 -0.10 -7.90
CA ILE A 79 -3.61 -1.01 -6.78
C ILE A 79 -2.58 -2.14 -6.80
N PRO A 80 -2.13 -2.64 -5.64
CA PRO A 80 -1.16 -3.72 -5.59
C PRO A 80 -1.74 -5.05 -6.08
N ILE A 81 -0.88 -5.88 -6.70
CA ILE A 81 -1.14 -7.29 -6.98
C ILE A 81 -0.46 -8.12 -5.89
N ILE A 82 -1.25 -8.92 -5.17
CA ILE A 82 -0.80 -9.82 -4.11
C ILE A 82 -0.70 -11.24 -4.66
N TYR A 83 0.46 -11.83 -4.46
CA TYR A 83 0.79 -13.19 -4.86
C TYR A 83 0.96 -14.08 -3.63
N GLY A 84 0.62 -15.37 -3.74
CA GLY A 84 0.97 -16.37 -2.72
C GLY A 84 0.34 -16.15 -1.34
N SER A 85 -0.93 -15.72 -1.27
CA SER A 85 -1.65 -15.57 0.00
C SER A 85 -1.97 -16.91 0.67
N SER A 86 -1.79 -17.01 1.99
CA SER A 86 -2.23 -18.19 2.75
C SER A 86 -3.75 -18.27 2.86
N GLU A 87 -4.31 -19.46 3.13
CA GLU A 87 -5.76 -19.61 3.35
C GLU A 87 -6.29 -18.74 4.50
N ARG A 88 -5.47 -18.53 5.55
CA ARG A 88 -5.84 -17.69 6.70
C ARG A 88 -6.01 -16.21 6.32
N GLU A 89 -5.21 -15.73 5.36
CA GLU A 89 -5.25 -14.34 4.87
C GLU A 89 -6.27 -14.15 3.74
N ARG A 90 -6.66 -15.24 3.07
CA ARG A 90 -7.46 -15.19 1.86
C ARG A 90 -8.80 -14.46 2.05
N LYS A 91 -9.50 -14.71 3.16
CA LYS A 91 -10.78 -14.05 3.45
C LYS A 91 -10.66 -12.52 3.57
N SER A 92 -9.65 -12.02 4.26
CA SER A 92 -9.47 -10.57 4.42
C SER A 92 -9.01 -9.89 3.13
N LEU A 93 -8.18 -10.59 2.34
CA LEU A 93 -7.75 -10.12 1.03
C LEU A 93 -8.90 -10.11 0.01
N GLU A 94 -9.79 -11.11 0.03
CA GLU A 94 -10.95 -11.16 -0.85
C GLU A 94 -11.90 -9.98 -0.60
N MET A 95 -12.12 -9.61 0.66
CA MET A 95 -12.86 -8.38 1.00
C MET A 95 -12.19 -7.13 0.42
N ALA A 96 -10.87 -6.98 0.60
CA ALA A 96 -10.12 -5.84 0.07
C ALA A 96 -10.11 -5.81 -1.48
N GLN A 97 -10.10 -6.97 -2.14
CA GLN A 97 -10.22 -7.09 -3.59
C GLN A 97 -11.59 -6.62 -4.08
N ASN A 98 -12.67 -7.02 -3.39
CA ASN A 98 -14.04 -6.61 -3.72
C ASN A 98 -14.25 -5.10 -3.56
N GLU A 99 -13.60 -4.49 -2.58
CA GLU A 99 -13.54 -3.02 -2.41
C GLU A 99 -12.61 -2.33 -3.41
N GLY A 100 -11.96 -3.12 -4.27
CA GLY A 100 -11.09 -2.64 -5.32
C GLY A 100 -9.80 -2.02 -4.82
N LYS A 101 -9.30 -2.47 -3.66
CA LYS A 101 -8.05 -1.99 -3.03
C LYS A 101 -6.83 -2.79 -3.46
N LEU A 102 -7.00 -4.02 -3.94
CA LEU A 102 -5.92 -4.89 -4.41
C LEU A 102 -6.43 -5.89 -5.47
N ILE A 103 -5.50 -6.63 -6.07
CA ILE A 103 -5.79 -7.81 -6.90
C ILE A 103 -5.09 -9.01 -6.27
N ILE A 104 -5.81 -10.09 -6.02
CA ILE A 104 -5.24 -11.38 -5.63
C ILE A 104 -4.94 -12.13 -6.91
N ALA A 105 -3.65 -12.31 -7.20
CA ALA A 105 -3.22 -13.10 -8.33
C ALA A 105 -2.82 -14.50 -7.85
N ASN A 106 -3.44 -15.51 -8.45
CA ASN A 106 -3.11 -16.89 -8.18
C ASN A 106 -1.93 -17.28 -9.06
N LEU A 107 -0.72 -17.32 -8.50
CA LEU A 107 0.40 -17.96 -9.16
C LEU A 107 0.35 -19.43 -8.80
N GLY A 108 0.29 -20.31 -9.79
CA GLY A 108 0.58 -21.71 -9.56
C GLY A 108 1.95 -21.83 -8.88
N TYR A 109 2.12 -22.82 -8.00
CA TYR A 109 3.34 -23.05 -7.19
C TYR A 109 4.68 -22.93 -7.97
N ASN A 110 4.64 -23.14 -9.30
CA ASN A 110 5.79 -23.09 -10.19
C ASN A 110 6.09 -21.71 -10.83
N ALA A 111 5.28 -20.67 -10.59
CA ALA A 111 5.41 -19.38 -11.27
C ALA A 111 6.23 -18.34 -10.47
N ILE A 112 6.52 -18.60 -9.20
CA ILE A 112 7.48 -17.83 -8.39
C ILE A 112 8.82 -18.59 -8.40
N LYS A 113 9.42 -18.74 -9.59
CA LYS A 113 10.80 -19.22 -9.75
C LYS A 113 11.69 -18.01 -9.98
N GLU A 114 12.96 -18.10 -9.55
CA GLU A 114 13.98 -17.11 -9.91
C GLU A 114 13.96 -16.84 -11.42
N GLY A 115 13.87 -15.56 -11.81
CA GLY A 115 13.88 -15.12 -13.21
C GLY A 115 12.50 -14.81 -13.84
N VAL A 116 11.37 -15.09 -13.17
CA VAL A 116 10.04 -14.69 -13.69
C VAL A 116 9.70 -13.26 -13.29
N LYS A 117 9.61 -12.35 -14.28
CA LYS A 117 9.18 -10.96 -14.06
C LYS A 117 7.67 -10.89 -13.83
N LEU A 118 7.26 -10.47 -12.64
CA LEU A 118 5.85 -10.35 -12.24
C LEU A 118 5.44 -8.88 -12.07
N PRO A 119 4.27 -8.48 -12.57
CA PRO A 119 3.74 -7.13 -12.34
C PRO A 119 3.22 -6.97 -10.90
N LEU A 120 3.73 -5.97 -10.19
CA LEU A 120 3.38 -5.67 -8.80
C LEU A 120 2.15 -4.78 -8.66
N TYR A 121 1.74 -4.10 -9.74
CA TYR A 121 0.63 -3.16 -9.72
C TYR A 121 -0.37 -3.46 -10.82
N GLY A 122 -1.63 -3.11 -10.57
CA GLY A 122 -2.71 -3.16 -11.52
C GLY A 122 -3.56 -1.90 -11.51
N CYS A 123 -4.43 -1.80 -12.51
CA CYS A 123 -5.37 -0.71 -12.67
C CYS A 123 -6.51 -0.82 -11.67
N LYS A 124 -6.82 0.27 -10.92
CA LYS A 124 -7.96 0.27 -10.01
C LYS A 124 -9.31 0.03 -10.71
N ILE A 125 -9.43 0.43 -11.98
CA ILE A 125 -10.68 0.34 -12.76
C ILE A 125 -10.84 -1.06 -13.34
N CYS A 126 -9.99 -1.45 -14.30
CA CYS A 126 -10.15 -2.72 -15.02
C CYS A 126 -9.45 -3.91 -14.35
N LYS A 127 -8.75 -3.70 -13.23
CA LYS A 127 -7.99 -4.74 -12.51
C LYS A 127 -6.88 -5.41 -13.32
N ALA A 128 -6.58 -4.91 -14.52
CA ALA A 128 -5.50 -5.44 -15.35
C ALA A 128 -4.13 -5.08 -14.75
N ALA A 129 -3.17 -5.99 -14.91
CA ALA A 129 -1.79 -5.75 -14.52
C ALA A 129 -1.17 -4.60 -15.31
N LEU A 130 -0.26 -3.87 -14.68
CA LEU A 130 0.45 -2.73 -15.22
C LEU A 130 1.98 -2.95 -15.11
N PRO A 131 2.56 -3.85 -15.94
CA PRO A 131 3.95 -4.30 -15.79
C PRO A 131 4.98 -3.16 -15.81
N ARG A 132 4.73 -2.10 -16.57
CA ARG A 132 5.63 -0.96 -16.70
C ARG A 132 5.91 -0.22 -15.38
N TYR A 133 5.07 -0.41 -14.37
CA TYR A 133 5.11 0.38 -13.13
C TYR A 133 5.56 -0.40 -11.92
N GLY A 134 5.94 -1.67 -12.06
CA GLY A 134 6.52 -2.42 -10.95
C GLY A 134 6.79 -3.87 -11.29
N THR A 135 7.85 -4.17 -12.02
CA THR A 135 8.37 -5.53 -12.11
C THR A 135 9.47 -5.73 -11.06
N MET A 136 9.52 -6.89 -10.42
CA MET A 136 10.72 -7.28 -9.67
C MET A 136 11.87 -7.60 -10.65
N PRO A 137 13.11 -7.16 -10.35
CA PRO A 137 14.31 -7.48 -11.15
C PRO A 137 14.63 -8.97 -11.13
#